data_AF-A0A0B4VSU6-F1
#
_entry.id   AF-A0A0B4VSU6-F1
#
_cell.length_a   1.000
_cell.length_b   1.000
_cell.length_c   1.000
_cell.angle_alpha   90.00
_cell.angle_beta   90.00
_cell.angle_gamma   90.00
#
_symmetry.space_group_name_H-M   'P 1'
#
loop_
_entity.id
_entity.type
_entity.pdbx_description
1 polymer ?
#
loop_
_entity_poly.entity_id
_entity_poly.type
_entity_poly.pdbx_seq_one_letter_code
_entity_poly.pdbx_strand_id
1 'polypeptide(L)'
;AVSGTSYNTAIGRVAYALGFRGPAVAIDTACSSSLVAIHQAVSGLQLGEADLALAGGVHTIHSGRLLEVRGNAGMLSPDGRCFTFDASANGYVRGEGCGILVLKRLNEAERDGDRIWGVIRGSALNQDGASQGLTVPSAEAQQTVIGAALARAGVSASEVDYVEAHGTGTTLGD
;
A
#
# COMPACT_ATOMS: atom_id res chain seq x y z
N ALA A 1 -4.68 -27.06 -7.00
CA ALA A 1 -3.80 -27.36 -5.86
C ALA A 1 -3.82 -26.17 -4.90
N VAL A 2 -3.96 -26.41 -3.58
CA VAL A 2 -4.10 -25.38 -2.53
C VAL A 2 -2.93 -24.36 -2.52
N SER A 3 -1.77 -24.73 -3.06
CA SER A 3 -0.55 -23.92 -3.21
C SER A 3 -0.56 -22.92 -4.38
N GLY A 4 -1.62 -22.86 -5.18
CA GLY A 4 -1.69 -22.02 -6.39
C GLY A 4 -2.02 -20.55 -6.11
N THR A 5 -2.86 -20.28 -5.10
CA THR A 5 -3.42 -18.93 -4.83
C THR A 5 -3.23 -18.47 -3.39
N SER A 6 -2.61 -19.26 -2.52
CA SER A 6 -2.37 -18.87 -1.13
C SER A 6 -1.26 -17.82 -1.04
N TYR A 7 -1.51 -16.73 -0.31
CA TYR A 7 -0.57 -15.62 -0.19
C TYR A 7 0.78 -16.04 0.43
N ASN A 8 0.75 -16.94 1.44
CA ASN A 8 1.98 -17.47 2.04
C ASN A 8 2.88 -18.21 1.04
N THR A 9 2.28 -18.90 0.07
CA THR A 9 3.01 -19.69 -0.91
C THR A 9 3.52 -18.80 -2.03
N ALA A 10 2.79 -17.75 -2.39
CA ALA A 10 3.25 -16.75 -3.35
C ALA A 10 4.56 -16.08 -2.87
N ILE A 11 4.59 -15.59 -1.64
CA ILE A 11 5.80 -14.97 -1.06
C ILE A 11 6.91 -16.01 -0.84
N GLY A 12 6.56 -17.21 -0.35
CA GLY A 12 7.51 -18.30 -0.19
C GLY A 12 8.20 -18.73 -1.49
N ARG A 13 7.50 -18.68 -2.63
CA ARG A 13 8.09 -18.99 -3.95
C ARG A 13 9.15 -17.96 -4.35
N VAL A 14 8.93 -16.67 -4.07
CA VAL A 14 9.91 -15.62 -4.36
C VAL A 14 11.17 -15.85 -3.53
N ALA A 15 11.02 -16.06 -2.22
CA ALA A 15 12.14 -16.34 -1.33
C ALA A 15 12.92 -17.61 -1.74
N TYR A 16 12.19 -18.69 -2.04
CA TYR A 16 12.78 -19.95 -2.51
C TYR A 16 13.55 -19.77 -3.84
N ALA A 17 12.94 -19.12 -4.83
CA ALA A 17 13.54 -18.96 -6.15
C ALA A 17 14.78 -18.07 -6.14
N LEU A 18 14.83 -17.06 -5.27
CA LEU A 18 15.95 -16.13 -5.15
C LEU A 18 16.97 -16.54 -4.07
N GLY A 19 16.72 -17.63 -3.35
CA GLY A 19 17.61 -18.11 -2.28
C GLY A 19 17.62 -17.23 -1.03
N PHE A 20 16.60 -16.39 -0.82
CA PHE A 20 16.51 -15.51 0.34
C PHE A 20 16.14 -16.27 1.61
N ARG A 21 16.72 -15.84 2.73
CA ARG A 21 16.56 -16.48 4.05
C ARG A 21 16.07 -15.50 5.13
N GLY A 22 15.80 -14.25 4.77
CA GLY A 22 15.21 -13.25 5.65
C GLY A 22 13.69 -13.44 5.83
N PRO A 23 13.02 -12.50 6.52
CA PRO A 23 11.57 -12.54 6.72
C PRO A 23 10.80 -12.63 5.39
N ALA A 24 9.79 -13.49 5.33
CA ALA A 24 8.94 -13.69 4.16
C ALA A 24 7.47 -13.65 4.57
N VAL A 25 6.84 -12.48 4.44
CA VAL A 25 5.53 -12.18 5.02
C VAL A 25 4.55 -11.76 3.92
N ALA A 26 3.35 -12.34 3.96
CA ALA A 26 2.20 -11.90 3.19
C ALA A 26 1.31 -10.99 4.03
N ILE A 27 0.83 -9.89 3.45
CA ILE A 27 0.06 -8.86 4.14
C ILE A 27 -1.28 -8.69 3.42
N ASP A 28 -2.35 -8.65 4.21
CA ASP A 28 -3.69 -8.34 3.73
C ASP A 28 -4.31 -7.28 4.66
N THR A 29 -4.27 -6.04 4.19
CA THR A 29 -4.97 -4.90 4.77
C THR A 29 -5.90 -4.26 3.72
N ALA A 30 -6.44 -5.08 2.82
CA ALA A 30 -7.23 -4.65 1.67
C ALA A 30 -6.47 -3.63 0.79
N CYS A 31 -7.03 -2.44 0.57
CA CYS A 31 -6.51 -1.44 -0.38
C CYS A 31 -5.10 -0.92 -0.03
N SER A 32 -4.69 -0.97 1.25
CA SER A 32 -3.41 -0.42 1.72
C SER A 32 -2.28 -1.46 1.78
N SER A 33 -2.54 -2.72 1.41
CA SER A 33 -1.63 -3.85 1.65
C SER A 33 -0.20 -3.62 1.15
N SER A 34 -0.03 -3.02 -0.03
CA SER A 34 1.29 -2.73 -0.60
C SER A 34 2.06 -1.65 0.19
N LEU A 35 1.40 -0.60 0.66
CA LEU A 35 2.02 0.44 1.49
C LEU A 35 2.36 -0.08 2.88
N VAL A 36 1.53 -0.97 3.45
CA VAL A 36 1.84 -1.67 4.71
C VAL A 36 3.07 -2.57 4.54
N ALA A 37 3.18 -3.28 3.41
CA ALA A 37 4.39 -4.07 3.10
C ALA A 37 5.65 -3.22 3.03
N ILE A 38 5.57 -2.05 2.39
CA ILE A 38 6.68 -1.11 2.31
C ILE A 38 7.03 -0.58 3.72
N HIS A 39 6.05 -0.19 4.53
CA HIS A 39 6.29 0.27 5.90
C HIS A 39 6.98 -0.79 6.76
N GLN A 40 6.51 -2.04 6.71
CA GLN A 40 7.12 -3.14 7.45
C GLN A 40 8.54 -3.44 6.97
N ALA A 41 8.79 -3.41 5.67
CA ALA A 41 10.13 -3.59 5.11
C ALA A 41 11.10 -2.48 5.55
N VAL A 42 10.65 -1.21 5.53
CA VAL A 42 11.44 -0.08 6.06
C VAL A 42 11.77 -0.29 7.54
N SER A 43 10.79 -0.74 8.33
CA SER A 43 10.98 -1.00 9.76
C SER A 43 11.96 -2.14 10.01
N GLY A 44 11.84 -3.26 9.28
CA GLY A 44 12.76 -4.39 9.38
C GLY A 44 14.19 -4.03 8.96
N LEU A 45 14.37 -3.20 7.92
CA LEU A 45 15.68 -2.67 7.53
C LEU A 45 16.28 -1.77 8.63
N GLN A 46 15.47 -0.94 9.28
CA GLN A 46 15.93 -0.07 10.37
C GLN A 46 16.29 -0.86 11.64
N LEU A 47 15.56 -1.94 11.93
CA LEU A 47 15.83 -2.83 13.05
C LEU A 47 16.97 -3.82 12.80
N GLY A 48 17.48 -3.91 11.57
CA GLY A 48 18.54 -4.85 11.19
C GLY A 48 18.06 -6.30 11.03
N GLU A 49 16.76 -6.52 10.84
CA GLU A 49 16.18 -7.84 10.54
C GLU A 49 16.50 -8.30 9.10
N ALA A 50 16.81 -7.34 8.24
CA ALA A 50 17.29 -7.56 6.88
C ALA A 50 18.26 -6.43 6.47
N ASP A 51 19.11 -6.70 5.48
CA ASP A 51 19.98 -5.70 4.84
C ASP A 51 19.43 -5.24 3.47
N LEU A 52 18.54 -6.04 2.89
CA LEU A 52 17.83 -5.79 1.66
C LEU A 52 16.42 -6.36 1.78
N ALA A 53 15.41 -5.62 1.32
CA ALA A 53 14.02 -6.05 1.36
C ALA A 53 13.34 -5.91 0.00
N LEU A 54 12.54 -6.90 -0.37
CA LEU A 54 11.58 -6.78 -1.47
C LEU A 54 10.21 -6.47 -0.87
N ALA A 55 9.58 -5.37 -1.28
CA ALA A 55 8.30 -4.94 -0.75
C ALA A 55 7.39 -4.37 -1.84
N GLY A 56 6.10 -4.69 -1.78
CA GLY A 56 5.13 -4.21 -2.75
C GLY A 56 3.85 -5.02 -2.71
N GLY A 57 3.18 -5.18 -3.85
CA GLY A 57 1.91 -5.89 -3.91
C GLY A 57 1.53 -6.36 -5.30
N VAL A 58 0.61 -7.32 -5.33
CA VAL A 58 -0.01 -7.84 -6.55
C VAL A 58 -1.52 -7.88 -6.35
N HIS A 59 -2.27 -7.46 -7.35
CA HIS A 59 -3.71 -7.60 -7.41
C HIS A 59 -4.14 -8.08 -8.78
N THR A 60 -4.92 -9.15 -8.79
CA THR A 60 -5.49 -9.76 -10.00
C THR A 60 -6.95 -10.16 -9.76
N ILE A 61 -7.77 -9.98 -10.78
CA ILE A 61 -9.22 -10.15 -10.81
C ILE A 61 -9.53 -11.47 -11.52
N HIS A 62 -9.54 -12.55 -10.75
CA HIS A 62 -9.76 -13.90 -11.29
C HIS A 62 -11.25 -14.33 -11.30
N SER A 63 -12.14 -13.53 -10.72
CA SER A 63 -13.55 -13.87 -10.53
C SER A 63 -14.44 -12.63 -10.57
N GLY A 64 -15.54 -12.74 -11.31
CA GLY A 64 -16.60 -11.72 -11.36
C GLY A 64 -17.43 -11.61 -10.08
N ARG A 65 -17.37 -12.59 -9.17
CA ARG A 65 -18.19 -12.59 -7.94
C ARG A 65 -17.94 -11.36 -7.07
N LEU A 66 -16.68 -10.95 -6.93
CA LEU A 66 -16.34 -9.75 -6.17
C LEU A 66 -16.77 -8.47 -6.87
N LEU A 67 -16.83 -8.45 -8.21
CA LEU A 67 -17.39 -7.33 -8.96
C LEU A 67 -18.89 -7.22 -8.69
N GLU A 68 -19.62 -8.34 -8.75
CA GLU A 68 -21.06 -8.38 -8.48
C GLU A 68 -21.39 -7.95 -7.04
N VAL A 69 -20.71 -8.50 -6.04
CA VAL A 69 -20.92 -8.15 -4.62
C VAL A 69 -20.66 -6.66 -4.38
N ARG A 70 -19.59 -6.10 -4.95
CA ARG A 70 -19.24 -4.69 -4.78
C ARG A 70 -20.15 -3.76 -5.58
N GLY A 71 -20.59 -4.18 -6.76
CA GLY A 71 -21.60 -3.48 -7.55
C GLY A 71 -22.94 -3.39 -6.80
N ASN A 72 -23.41 -4.50 -6.24
CA ASN A 72 -24.63 -4.53 -5.44
C ASN A 72 -24.53 -3.72 -4.14
N ALA A 73 -23.31 -3.54 -3.61
CA ALA A 73 -23.04 -2.68 -2.46
C ALA A 73 -22.86 -1.19 -2.83
N GLY A 74 -23.01 -0.80 -4.11
CA GLY A 74 -22.89 0.58 -4.57
C GLY A 74 -21.47 1.15 -4.54
N MET A 75 -20.44 0.30 -4.48
CA MET A 75 -19.05 0.74 -4.36
C MET A 75 -18.38 1.03 -5.71
N LEU A 76 -18.92 0.49 -6.80
CA LEU A 76 -18.32 0.57 -8.13
C LEU A 76 -18.99 1.68 -8.96
N SER A 77 -18.18 2.45 -9.69
CA SER A 77 -18.70 3.41 -10.65
C SER A 77 -19.41 2.69 -11.80
N PRO A 78 -20.67 3.04 -12.13
CA PRO A 78 -21.37 2.49 -13.28
C PRO A 78 -20.77 2.95 -14.62
N ASP A 79 -20.03 4.07 -14.63
CA ASP A 79 -19.43 4.65 -15.84
C ASP A 79 -18.03 4.08 -16.15
N GLY A 80 -17.55 3.15 -15.32
CA GLY A 80 -16.28 2.48 -15.58
C GLY A 80 -15.06 3.36 -15.34
N ARG A 81 -15.16 4.40 -14.50
CA ARG A 81 -14.05 5.31 -14.18
C ARG A 81 -14.03 5.75 -12.72
N CYS A 82 -12.84 5.93 -12.15
CA CYS A 82 -12.68 6.69 -10.91
C CYS A 82 -12.68 8.19 -11.24
N PHE A 83 -13.70 8.91 -10.81
CA PHE A 83 -13.78 10.37 -10.97
C PHE A 83 -13.21 11.07 -9.75
N THR A 84 -11.91 10.88 -9.52
CA THR A 84 -11.19 11.37 -8.35
C THR A 84 -11.29 12.88 -8.23
N PHE A 85 -11.81 13.36 -7.10
CA PHE A 85 -12.08 14.77 -6.78
C PHE A 85 -13.06 15.50 -7.72
N ASP A 86 -13.82 14.78 -8.54
CA ASP A 86 -14.84 15.36 -9.41
C ASP A 86 -16.21 15.40 -8.72
N ALA A 87 -17.03 16.40 -9.06
CA ALA A 87 -18.41 16.46 -8.59
C ALA A 87 -19.27 15.27 -9.07
N SER A 88 -18.86 14.57 -10.13
CA SER A 88 -19.48 13.35 -10.65
C SER A 88 -18.95 12.06 -10.00
N ALA A 89 -18.16 12.15 -8.92
CA ALA A 89 -17.70 11.00 -8.14
C ALA A 89 -18.83 10.06 -7.75
N ASN A 90 -18.81 8.84 -8.29
CA ASN A 90 -19.89 7.87 -8.18
C ASN A 90 -19.40 6.44 -7.90
N GLY A 91 -18.16 6.27 -7.45
CA GLY A 91 -17.55 4.97 -7.16
C GLY A 91 -16.16 4.82 -7.77
N TYR A 92 -15.49 3.73 -7.42
CA TYR A 92 -14.19 3.38 -8.01
C TYR A 92 -14.34 2.27 -9.04
N VAL A 93 -13.27 2.01 -9.80
CA VAL A 93 -13.15 0.83 -10.66
C VAL A 93 -11.94 0.00 -10.27
N ARG A 94 -12.07 -1.31 -10.41
CA ARG A 94 -10.99 -2.24 -10.10
C ARG A 94 -9.97 -2.28 -11.22
N GLY A 95 -8.71 -2.07 -10.88
CA GLY A 95 -7.57 -2.34 -11.75
C GLY A 95 -6.86 -3.64 -11.36
N GLU A 96 -5.99 -4.14 -12.22
CA GLU A 96 -5.01 -5.19 -11.91
C GLU A 96 -3.60 -4.60 -11.95
N GLY A 97 -2.67 -5.20 -11.22
CA GLY A 97 -1.29 -4.74 -11.23
C GLY A 97 -0.37 -5.53 -10.32
N CYS A 98 0.92 -5.43 -10.59
CA CYS A 98 1.99 -5.97 -9.75
C CYS A 98 3.13 -4.97 -9.70
N GLY A 99 3.61 -4.65 -8.50
CA GLY A 99 4.73 -3.73 -8.30
C GLY A 99 5.55 -4.14 -7.09
N ILE A 100 6.87 -4.14 -7.23
CA ILE A 100 7.83 -4.50 -6.18
C ILE A 100 8.96 -3.46 -6.17
N LEU A 101 9.31 -3.01 -4.98
CA LEU A 101 10.48 -2.18 -4.70
C LEU A 101 11.59 -3.04 -4.10
N VAL A 102 12.82 -2.72 -4.47
CA VAL A 102 14.04 -3.19 -3.78
C VAL A 102 14.46 -2.08 -2.83
N LEU A 103 14.46 -2.38 -1.54
CA LEU A 103 14.73 -1.43 -0.47
C LEU A 103 16.01 -1.80 0.27
N LYS A 104 16.77 -0.77 0.65
CA LYS A 104 18.04 -0.87 1.37
C LYS A 104 18.25 0.39 2.20
N ARG A 105 19.08 0.32 3.24
CA ARG A 105 19.47 1.51 4.00
C ARG A 105 20.31 2.43 3.11
N LEU A 106 20.04 3.74 3.15
CA LEU A 106 20.62 4.71 2.23
C LEU A 106 22.16 4.68 2.21
N ASN A 107 22.77 4.68 3.39
CA ASN A 107 24.23 4.63 3.54
C ASN A 107 24.86 3.38 2.91
N GLU A 108 24.17 2.24 2.94
CA GLU A 108 24.65 1.01 2.33
C GLU A 108 24.43 1.00 0.82
N ALA A 109 23.32 1.58 0.35
CA ALA A 109 23.08 1.77 -1.08
C ALA A 109 24.16 2.68 -1.70
N GLU A 110 24.51 3.78 -1.02
CA GLU A 110 25.59 4.68 -1.43
C GLU A 110 26.96 3.99 -1.41
N ARG A 111 27.28 3.27 -0.33
CA ARG A 111 28.54 2.51 -0.20
C ARG A 111 28.71 1.50 -1.33
N ASP A 112 27.63 0.81 -1.68
CA ASP A 112 27.67 -0.28 -2.66
C ASP A 112 27.50 0.24 -4.10
N GLY A 113 27.32 1.56 -4.29
CA GLY A 113 27.21 2.19 -5.61
C GLY A 113 25.87 1.89 -6.31
N ASP A 114 24.82 1.60 -5.55
CA ASP A 114 23.51 1.26 -6.08
C ASP A 114 22.87 2.48 -6.76
N ARG A 115 22.08 2.24 -7.81
CA ARG A 115 21.23 3.29 -8.40
C ARG A 115 20.05 3.56 -7.47
N ILE A 116 20.02 4.76 -6.89
CA ILE A 116 18.95 5.20 -5.99
C ILE A 116 17.88 5.94 -6.79
N TRP A 117 16.65 5.42 -6.80
CA TRP A 117 15.50 6.05 -7.47
C TRP A 117 14.80 7.11 -6.61
N GLY A 118 14.91 6.98 -5.29
CA GLY A 118 14.29 7.86 -4.32
C GLY A 118 14.59 7.41 -2.90
N VAL A 119 14.25 8.25 -1.93
CA VAL A 119 14.46 7.99 -0.50
C VAL A 119 13.12 8.01 0.22
N ILE A 120 12.79 6.91 0.89
CA ILE A 120 11.64 6.87 1.80
C ILE A 120 12.05 7.56 3.10
N ARG A 121 11.65 8.82 3.24
CA ARG A 121 12.01 9.65 4.41
C ARG A 121 11.25 9.24 5.66
N GLY A 122 9.97 8.88 5.53
CA GLY A 122 9.13 8.46 6.64
C GLY A 122 7.88 7.72 6.15
N SER A 123 7.34 6.86 7.01
CA SER A 123 6.07 6.16 6.78
C SER A 123 5.36 5.93 8.12
N ALA A 124 4.03 5.78 8.08
CA ALA A 124 3.22 5.55 9.27
C ALA A 124 1.99 4.72 8.92
N LEU A 125 1.48 3.97 9.90
CA LEU A 125 0.25 3.21 9.84
C LEU A 125 -0.61 3.53 11.06
N ASN A 126 -1.92 3.50 10.90
CA ASN A 126 -2.90 3.49 12.00
C ASN A 126 -4.19 2.78 11.56
N GLN A 127 -5.24 2.93 12.36
CA GLN A 127 -6.59 2.45 12.05
C GLN A 127 -7.61 3.52 12.39
N ASP A 128 -8.72 3.51 11.66
CA ASP A 128 -9.82 4.45 11.86
C ASP A 128 -10.51 4.29 13.22
N GLY A 129 -10.38 3.10 13.83
CA GLY A 129 -10.95 2.81 15.14
C GLY A 129 -12.48 2.78 15.13
N ALA A 130 -13.08 3.16 16.26
CA ALA A 130 -14.54 3.28 16.37
C ALA A 130 -15.02 4.59 15.70
N SER A 131 -15.25 4.54 14.38
CA SER A 131 -15.75 5.65 13.57
C SER A 131 -17.26 5.53 13.28
N GLN A 132 -17.79 6.33 12.35
CA GLN A 132 -19.22 6.31 11.96
C GLN A 132 -19.66 5.01 11.27
N GLY A 133 -18.74 4.10 10.95
CA GLY A 133 -19.05 2.78 10.43
C GLY A 133 -17.77 2.04 10.08
N LEU A 134 -17.82 0.71 10.08
CA LEU A 134 -16.63 -0.13 9.85
C LEU A 134 -15.92 0.15 8.52
N THR A 135 -16.67 0.59 7.50
CA THR A 135 -16.14 0.90 6.16
C THR A 135 -16.16 2.40 5.86
N VAL A 136 -16.47 3.24 6.85
CA VAL A 136 -16.52 4.69 6.69
C VAL A 136 -15.16 5.27 7.09
N PRO A 137 -14.48 6.00 6.18
CA PRO A 137 -13.16 6.55 6.46
C PRO A 137 -13.21 7.60 7.58
N SER A 138 -12.16 7.68 8.39
CA SER A 138 -12.01 8.70 9.43
C SER A 138 -11.02 9.80 9.05
N ALA A 139 -11.53 11.02 8.86
CA ALA A 139 -10.69 12.19 8.54
C ALA A 139 -9.65 12.48 9.64
N GLU A 140 -10.04 12.35 10.91
CA GLU A 140 -9.14 12.56 12.06
C GLU A 140 -8.01 11.52 12.08
N ALA A 141 -8.34 10.24 11.83
CA ALA A 141 -7.34 9.19 11.74
C ALA A 141 -6.37 9.42 10.56
N GLN A 142 -6.88 9.86 9.41
CA GLN A 142 -6.06 10.20 8.25
C GLN A 142 -5.11 11.37 8.52
N GLN A 143 -5.62 12.47 9.12
CA GLN A 143 -4.77 13.59 9.54
C GLN A 143 -3.66 13.15 10.50
N THR A 144 -4.00 12.29 11.45
CA THR A 144 -3.05 11.74 12.43
C THR A 144 -1.94 10.91 11.76
N VAL A 145 -2.28 10.00 10.85
CA VAL A 145 -1.27 9.14 10.20
C VAL A 145 -0.38 9.94 9.24
N ILE A 146 -0.93 10.93 8.54
CA ILE A 146 -0.16 11.85 7.69
C ILE A 146 0.81 12.67 8.54
N GLY A 147 0.34 13.24 9.65
CA GLY A 147 1.18 13.98 10.59
C GLY A 147 2.31 13.11 11.17
N ALA A 148 2.02 11.86 11.53
CA ALA A 148 3.03 10.92 12.00
C ALA A 148 4.06 10.55 10.93
N ALA A 149 3.65 10.40 9.67
CA ALA A 149 4.56 10.13 8.55
C ALA A 149 5.50 11.33 8.29
N LEU A 150 4.96 12.56 8.29
CA LEU A 150 5.72 13.80 8.16
C LEU A 150 6.72 14.00 9.30
N ALA A 151 6.27 13.75 10.55
CA ALA A 151 7.14 13.84 11.72
C ALA A 151 8.30 12.83 11.64
N ARG A 152 8.03 11.59 11.24
CA ARG A 152 9.09 10.57 11.01
C ARG A 152 10.02 10.94 9.86
N ALA A 153 9.51 11.61 8.84
CA ALA A 153 10.30 12.10 7.72
C ALA A 153 11.20 13.30 8.08
N GLY A 154 10.88 14.00 9.18
CA GLY A 154 11.48 15.29 9.51
C GLY A 154 11.20 16.34 8.44
N VAL A 155 9.98 16.35 7.91
CA VAL A 155 9.52 17.24 6.82
C VAL A 155 8.26 17.97 7.26
N SER A 156 8.19 19.28 7.02
CA SER A 156 6.98 20.07 7.23
C SER A 156 5.99 19.92 6.08
N ALA A 157 4.70 20.12 6.33
CA ALA A 157 3.68 20.00 5.28
C ALA A 157 3.90 20.98 4.11
N SER A 158 4.49 22.15 4.36
CA SER A 158 4.80 23.15 3.33
C SER A 158 5.95 22.76 2.39
N GLU A 159 6.73 21.74 2.74
CA GLU A 159 7.81 21.21 1.90
C GLU A 159 7.32 20.09 0.97
N VAL A 160 6.03 19.73 1.02
CA VAL A 160 5.45 18.68 0.16
C VAL A 160 4.94 19.30 -1.13
N ASP A 161 5.64 19.03 -2.23
CA ASP A 161 5.29 19.55 -3.56
C ASP A 161 4.13 18.77 -4.22
N TYR A 162 3.96 17.49 -3.86
CA TYR A 162 3.00 16.60 -4.51
C TYR A 162 2.41 15.59 -3.53
N VAL A 163 1.11 15.30 -3.68
CA VAL A 163 0.38 14.30 -2.91
C VAL A 163 -0.29 13.32 -3.86
N GLU A 164 0.20 12.09 -3.88
CA GLU A 164 -0.52 10.96 -4.50
C GLU A 164 -1.60 10.49 -3.52
N ALA A 165 -2.85 10.92 -3.75
CA ALA A 165 -3.96 10.61 -2.86
C ALA A 165 -4.50 9.18 -3.08
N HIS A 166 -5.29 8.67 -2.11
CA HIS A 166 -6.02 7.42 -2.31
C HIS A 166 -7.05 7.55 -3.45
N GLY A 167 -7.74 8.69 -3.50
CA GLY A 167 -8.45 9.19 -4.68
C GLY A 167 -9.44 8.21 -5.29
N THR A 168 -10.36 7.68 -4.48
CA THR A 168 -11.27 6.62 -4.90
C THR A 168 -12.37 7.08 -5.85
N GLY A 169 -12.59 8.39 -6.01
CA GLY A 169 -13.68 8.90 -6.84
C GLY A 169 -15.05 8.63 -6.21
N THR A 170 -15.12 8.69 -4.87
CA THR A 170 -16.37 8.49 -4.12
C THR A 170 -16.81 9.78 -3.45
N THR A 171 -18.12 10.04 -3.40
CA THR A 171 -18.67 11.28 -2.83
C THR A 171 -18.34 11.49 -1.34
N LEU A 172 -18.08 10.41 -0.60
CA LEU A 172 -17.77 10.46 0.83
C LEU A 172 -16.27 10.42 1.13
N GLY A 173 -15.49 9.73 0.30
CA GLY A 173 -14.08 9.45 0.57
C GLY A 173 -13.12 10.49 0.03
N ASP A 174 -13.50 11.18 -1.05
CA ASP A 174 -12.75 12.28 -1.67
C ASP A 174 -13.12 13.63 -1.01
#